data_AF-A0A521TJH8-F1
#
_entry.id   AF-A0A521TJH8-F1
#
_cell.length_a   1.000
_cell.length_b   1.000
_cell.length_c   1.000
_cell.angle_alpha   90.00
_cell.angle_beta   90.00
_cell.angle_gamma   90.00
#
_symmetry.space_group_name_H-M   'P 1'
#
loop_
_entity.id
_entity.type
_entity.pdbx_description
1 polymer ?
#
loop_
_entity_poly.entity_id
_entity_poly.type
_entity_poly.pdbx_seq_one_letter_code
_entity_poly.pdbx_strand_id
1 'polypeptide(L)'
;MLPVKLGAVPVLLESQRGERFQVDILRRDRSARARRGLAETREYSLFLLNRGQGDTPTQEDHGLAVLWLAALLRPRERSLATVALLTQRERTQRFPRGKFNALVANAAPEQTRFEASSSESTWAFAEPATPERLEGPGPEALPAT
;
A
#
# COMPACT_ATOMS: atom_id res chain seq x y z
N MET A 1 -9.79 -13.95 -3.87
CA MET A 1 -10.70 -13.11 -4.69
C MET A 1 -10.62 -11.70 -4.13
N LEU A 2 -10.35 -10.68 -4.94
CA LEU A 2 -10.36 -9.30 -4.43
C LEU A 2 -11.82 -8.84 -4.24
N PRO A 3 -12.14 -8.09 -3.17
CA PRO A 3 -13.50 -7.61 -2.95
C PRO A 3 -13.89 -6.64 -4.07
N VAL A 4 -15.07 -6.83 -4.66
CA VAL A 4 -15.64 -5.90 -5.64
C VAL A 4 -16.49 -4.86 -4.91
N LYS A 5 -16.13 -3.58 -5.04
CA LYS A 5 -16.86 -2.45 -4.46
C LYS A 5 -17.50 -1.61 -5.55
N LEU A 6 -18.85 -1.61 -5.58
CA LEU A 6 -19.63 -0.83 -6.54
C LEU A 6 -19.17 -1.06 -7.99
N GLY A 7 -18.91 -2.31 -8.37
CA GLY A 7 -18.52 -2.69 -9.73
C GLY A 7 -17.06 -2.45 -10.10
N ALA A 8 -16.19 -2.09 -9.16
CA ALA A 8 -14.75 -1.98 -9.36
C ALA A 8 -14.00 -2.82 -8.32
N VAL A 9 -12.74 -3.16 -8.60
CA VAL A 9 -11.83 -3.70 -7.60
C VAL A 9 -10.98 -2.55 -7.05
N PRO A 10 -11.20 -2.11 -5.79
CA PRO A 10 -10.34 -1.14 -5.17
C PRO A 10 -9.03 -1.81 -4.73
N VAL A 11 -7.91 -1.26 -5.17
CA VAL A 11 -6.57 -1.63 -4.71
C VAL A 11 -6.04 -0.48 -3.86
N LEU A 12 -5.78 -0.75 -2.59
CA LEU A 12 -5.13 0.19 -1.69
C LEU A 12 -3.62 0.01 -1.82
N LEU A 13 -2.94 1.10 -2.12
CA LEU A 13 -1.48 1.15 -2.20
C LEU A 13 -0.97 2.15 -1.18
N GLU A 14 0.29 1.96 -0.77
CA GLU A 14 1.00 2.85 0.13
C GLU A 14 2.25 3.36 -0.60
N SER A 15 2.48 4.67 -0.55
CA SER A 15 3.69 5.27 -1.09
C SER A 15 4.88 4.99 -0.17
N GLN A 16 6.11 5.23 -0.63
CA GLN A 16 7.31 5.10 0.21
C GLN A 16 7.30 6.04 1.42
N ARG A 17 6.47 7.10 1.39
CA ARG A 17 6.28 8.06 2.48
C ARG A 17 5.14 7.67 3.44
N GLY A 18 4.56 6.48 3.29
CA GLY A 18 3.44 6.00 4.11
C GLY A 18 2.07 6.57 3.72
N GLU A 19 1.96 7.29 2.59
CA GLU A 19 0.67 7.82 2.13
C GLU A 19 -0.15 6.71 1.48
N ARG A 20 -1.36 6.48 2.00
CA ARG A 20 -2.30 5.51 1.41
C ARG A 20 -3.19 6.16 0.36
N PHE A 21 -3.25 5.53 -0.81
CA PHE A 21 -4.11 5.93 -1.92
C PHE A 21 -4.81 4.72 -2.52
N GLN A 22 -5.88 4.97 -3.25
CA GLN A 22 -6.69 3.93 -3.88
C GLN A 22 -6.60 4.02 -5.40
N VAL A 23 -6.45 2.86 -6.02
CA VAL A 23 -6.57 2.67 -7.47
C VAL A 23 -7.76 1.76 -7.72
N ASP A 24 -8.75 2.25 -8.45
CA ASP A 24 -9.88 1.44 -8.88
C ASP A 24 -9.57 0.76 -10.21
N ILE A 25 -9.69 -0.57 -10.23
CA ILE A 25 -9.64 -1.36 -11.45
C ILE A 25 -11.07 -1.57 -11.95
N LEU A 26 -11.34 -1.09 -13.16
CA LEU A 26 -12.62 -1.23 -13.85
C LEU A 26 -12.45 -1.97 -15.16
N ARG A 27 -13.58 -2.45 -15.70
CA ARG A 27 -13.61 -2.95 -17.08
C ARG A 27 -13.31 -1.80 -18.04
N ARG A 28 -12.53 -2.10 -19.07
CA ARG A 28 -12.23 -1.12 -20.13
C ARG A 28 -13.47 -0.80 -20.95
N ASP A 29 -13.75 0.49 -21.13
CA ASP A 29 -14.72 0.98 -22.11
C ASP A 29 -13.99 1.27 -23.41
N ARG A 30 -14.37 0.59 -24.50
CA ARG A 30 -13.75 0.71 -25.83
C ARG A 30 -14.39 1.80 -26.69
N SER A 31 -15.41 2.50 -26.17
CA SER A 31 -16.03 3.63 -26.85
C SER A 31 -15.03 4.78 -27.02
N ALA A 32 -15.06 5.45 -28.18
CA ALA A 32 -14.21 6.60 -28.46
C ALA A 32 -14.42 7.79 -27.48
N ARG A 33 -15.60 7.88 -26.87
CA ARG A 33 -15.95 8.93 -25.89
C ARG A 33 -15.74 8.50 -24.43
N ALA A 34 -15.14 7.32 -24.20
CA ALA A 34 -14.89 6.84 -22.86
C ALA A 34 -13.89 7.74 -22.13
N ARG A 35 -14.16 8.03 -20.85
CA ARG A 35 -13.15 8.60 -19.97
C ARG A 35 -12.02 7.57 -19.81
N ARG A 36 -10.79 7.97 -20.12
CA ARG A 36 -9.62 7.11 -19.97
C ARG A 36 -9.14 7.11 -18.52
N GLY A 37 -8.73 5.93 -18.07
CA GLY A 37 -7.98 5.78 -16.82
C GLY A 37 -6.57 6.36 -16.93
N LEU A 38 -5.90 6.48 -15.80
CA LEU A 38 -4.49 6.87 -15.76
C LEU A 38 -3.59 5.80 -16.41
N ALA A 39 -4.02 4.53 -16.37
CA ALA A 39 -3.44 3.45 -17.14
C ALA A 39 -4.52 2.52 -17.69
N GLU A 40 -4.22 1.83 -18.78
CA GLU A 40 -5.11 0.83 -19.40
C GLU A 40 -4.34 -0.46 -19.73
N THR A 41 -5.04 -1.58 -19.64
CA THR A 41 -4.64 -2.88 -20.18
C THR A 41 -5.57 -3.27 -21.33
N ARG A 42 -5.55 -4.52 -21.82
CA ARG A 42 -6.49 -4.93 -22.86
C ARG A 42 -7.93 -4.98 -22.32
N GLU A 43 -8.10 -5.45 -21.09
CA GLU A 43 -9.41 -5.69 -20.48
C GLU A 43 -9.78 -4.67 -19.39
N TYR A 44 -8.80 -3.95 -18.83
CA TYR A 44 -9.02 -3.05 -17.70
C TYR A 44 -8.64 -1.60 -17.96
N SER A 45 -9.25 -0.70 -17.19
CA SER A 45 -8.90 0.71 -17.09
C SER A 45 -8.74 1.05 -15.60
N LEU A 46 -7.64 1.70 -15.26
CA LEU A 46 -7.23 1.97 -13.88
C LEU A 46 -7.40 3.45 -13.58
N PHE A 47 -8.16 3.75 -12.53
CA PHE A 47 -8.45 5.12 -12.11
C PHE A 47 -7.86 5.37 -10.74
N LEU A 48 -6.99 6.38 -10.64
CA LEU A 48 -6.52 6.86 -9.35
C LEU A 48 -7.66 7.62 -8.66
N LEU A 49 -7.99 7.21 -7.44
CA LEU A 49 -8.86 7.99 -6.57
C LEU A 49 -7.98 9.01 -5.82
N ASN A 50 -7.60 10.08 -6.50
CA ASN A 50 -7.02 11.23 -5.83
C ASN A 50 -8.13 11.92 -5.02
N ARG A 51 -7.79 12.47 -3.84
CA ARG A 51 -8.73 13.24 -2.99
C ARG A 51 -9.18 14.57 -3.63
N GLY A 52 -8.98 14.74 -4.94
CA GLY A 52 -9.29 15.95 -5.70
C GLY A 52 -10.54 15.81 -6.54
N GLN A 53 -11.14 16.93 -6.94
CA GLN A 53 -12.31 16.99 -7.84
C GLN A 53 -11.93 16.92 -9.34
N GLY A 54 -10.71 16.48 -9.66
CA GLY A 54 -10.16 16.49 -11.03
C GLY A 54 -9.11 17.58 -11.28
N ASP A 55 -9.03 18.58 -10.40
CA ASP A 55 -8.12 19.73 -10.54
C ASP A 55 -6.83 19.59 -9.71
N THR A 56 -6.71 18.51 -8.95
CA THR A 56 -5.53 18.25 -8.12
C THR A 56 -4.49 17.48 -8.93
N PRO A 57 -3.28 18.04 -9.14
CA PRO A 57 -2.19 17.33 -9.78
C PRO A 57 -1.96 15.98 -9.11
N THR A 58 -1.79 14.94 -9.92
CA THR A 58 -1.42 13.62 -9.41
C THR A 58 0.04 13.67 -8.98
N GLN A 59 0.34 13.24 -7.76
CA GLN A 59 1.73 13.03 -7.32
C GLN A 59 2.39 12.00 -8.24
N GLU A 60 3.62 12.25 -8.67
CA GLU A 60 4.34 11.41 -9.63
C GLU A 60 4.40 9.95 -9.17
N ASP A 61 4.75 9.72 -7.89
CA ASP A 61 4.83 8.39 -7.28
C ASP A 61 3.53 7.59 -7.42
N HIS A 62 2.37 8.25 -7.25
CA HIS A 62 1.06 7.60 -7.40
C HIS A 62 0.81 7.23 -8.87
N GLY A 63 1.22 8.10 -9.80
CA GLY A 63 1.14 7.82 -11.23
C GLY A 63 1.99 6.61 -11.62
N LEU A 64 3.24 6.57 -11.17
CA LEU A 64 4.16 5.45 -11.40
C LEU A 64 3.60 4.14 -10.83
N ALA A 65 3.03 4.17 -9.62
CA ALA A 65 2.42 3.00 -9.02
C ALA A 65 1.25 2.45 -9.85
N VAL A 66 0.40 3.32 -10.43
CA VAL A 66 -0.70 2.89 -11.30
C VAL A 66 -0.17 2.28 -12.60
N LEU A 67 0.86 2.88 -13.20
CA LEU A 67 1.51 2.33 -14.39
C LEU A 67 2.13 0.96 -14.13
N TRP A 68 2.82 0.80 -12.99
CA TRP A 68 3.39 -0.47 -12.57
C TRP A 68 2.33 -1.53 -12.32
N LEU A 69 1.22 -1.17 -11.65
CA LEU A 69 0.09 -2.07 -11.44
C LEU A 69 -0.52 -2.53 -12.77
N ALA A 70 -0.70 -1.63 -13.73
CA ALA A 70 -1.16 -2.01 -15.07
C ALA A 70 -0.20 -2.99 -15.74
N ALA A 71 1.11 -2.76 -15.66
CA ALA A 71 2.13 -3.66 -16.20
C ALA A 71 2.06 -5.06 -15.55
N LEU A 72 1.82 -5.13 -14.24
CA LEU A 72 1.66 -6.39 -13.51
C LEU A 72 0.39 -7.17 -13.91
N LEU A 73 -0.68 -6.45 -14.28
CA LEU A 73 -1.95 -7.04 -14.70
C LEU A 73 -1.92 -7.58 -16.14
N ARG A 74 -1.21 -6.93 -17.07
CA ARG A 74 -1.15 -7.30 -18.49
C ARG A 74 -0.93 -8.79 -18.78
N PRO A 75 0.07 -9.48 -18.19
CA PRO A 75 0.27 -10.91 -18.48
C PRO A 75 -0.80 -11.83 -17.85
N ARG A 76 -1.60 -11.33 -16.90
CA ARG A 76 -2.55 -12.13 -16.09
C ARG A 76 -4.01 -11.88 -16.44
N GLU A 77 -4.31 -10.84 -17.22
CA GLU A 77 -5.70 -10.43 -17.48
C GLU A 77 -6.52 -11.47 -18.26
N ARG A 78 -5.87 -12.43 -18.92
CA ARG A 78 -6.52 -13.54 -19.64
C ARG A 78 -6.57 -14.86 -18.87
N SER A 79 -5.76 -15.02 -17.83
CA SER A 79 -5.65 -16.26 -17.06
C SER A 79 -6.52 -16.27 -15.80
N LEU A 80 -7.02 -15.10 -15.39
CA LEU A 80 -7.89 -14.96 -14.22
C LEU A 80 -9.36 -14.97 -14.65
N ALA A 81 -10.21 -15.63 -13.86
CA ALA A 81 -11.65 -15.66 -14.08
C ALA A 81 -12.20 -14.24 -14.24
N THR A 82 -13.09 -14.04 -15.23
CA THR A 82 -13.71 -12.75 -15.51
C THR A 82 -14.56 -12.30 -14.33
N VAL A 83 -14.00 -11.42 -13.50
CA VAL A 83 -14.80 -10.69 -12.51
C VAL A 83 -15.70 -9.75 -13.29
N ALA A 84 -17.01 -9.77 -13.01
CA ALA A 84 -17.98 -8.89 -13.65
C ALA A 84 -17.78 -7.43 -13.17
N LEU A 85 -16.80 -6.75 -13.75
CA LEU A 85 -16.50 -5.33 -13.50
C LEU A 85 -17.33 -4.43 -14.42
N LEU A 86 -17.74 -3.30 -13.88
CA LEU A 86 -18.37 -2.23 -14.65
C LEU A 86 -17.31 -1.38 -15.34
N THR A 87 -17.69 -0.72 -16.44
CA THR A 87 -16.93 0.42 -16.95
C THR A 87 -17.13 1.64 -16.06
N GLN A 88 -16.28 2.67 -16.20
CA GLN A 88 -16.44 3.91 -15.44
C GLN A 88 -17.79 4.59 -15.73
N ARG A 89 -18.27 4.57 -16.98
CA ARG A 89 -19.58 5.11 -17.35
C ARG A 89 -20.73 4.35 -16.69
N GLU A 90 -20.70 3.02 -16.76
CA GLU A 90 -21.72 2.18 -16.11
C GLU A 90 -21.72 2.37 -14.59
N ARG A 91 -20.54 2.47 -13.99
CA ARG A 91 -20.38 2.66 -12.55
C ARG A 91 -20.97 3.99 -12.08
N THR A 92 -20.71 5.10 -12.78
CA THR A 92 -21.26 6.41 -12.41
C THR A 92 -22.76 6.51 -12.67
N GLN A 93 -23.27 5.86 -13.72
CA GLN A 93 -24.72 5.80 -13.99
C GLN A 93 -25.46 4.96 -12.94
N ARG A 94 -24.91 3.80 -12.57
CA ARG A 94 -25.54 2.88 -11.61
C ARG A 94 -25.43 3.36 -10.17
N PHE A 95 -24.34 4.05 -9.82
CA PHE A 95 -24.07 4.53 -8.47
C PHE A 95 -23.72 6.03 -8.47
N PRO A 96 -24.66 6.92 -8.83
CA PRO A 96 -24.38 8.35 -9.00
C PRO A 96 -23.93 9.05 -7.70
N ARG A 97 -24.29 8.50 -6.54
CA ARG A 97 -23.88 8.97 -5.20
C ARG A 97 -23.01 7.92 -4.47
N GLY A 98 -22.34 7.06 -5.22
CA GLY A 98 -21.55 5.96 -4.68
C GLY A 98 -20.38 6.44 -3.82
N LYS A 99 -20.24 5.90 -2.61
CA LYS A 99 -19.05 6.08 -1.78
C LYS A 99 -17.92 5.19 -2.29
N PHE A 100 -17.23 5.63 -3.35
CA PHE A 100 -16.21 4.82 -4.04
C PHE A 100 -14.93 4.59 -3.23
N ASN A 101 -14.62 5.49 -2.29
CA ASN A 101 -13.45 5.36 -1.41
C ASN A 101 -13.58 4.15 -0.46
N ALA A 102 -12.59 3.27 -0.44
CA ALA A 102 -12.46 2.08 0.38
C ALA A 102 -11.51 2.28 1.58
N LEU A 103 -10.73 3.36 1.63
CA LEU A 103 -9.82 3.66 2.75
C LEU A 103 -10.55 3.74 4.11
N VAL A 104 -11.80 4.22 4.12
CA VAL A 104 -12.60 4.37 5.35
C VAL A 104 -13.18 3.03 5.82
N ALA A 105 -13.34 2.04 4.94
CA ALA A 105 -13.94 0.77 5.29
C ALA A 105 -12.98 -0.21 5.99
N ASN A 106 -11.66 0.04 5.88
CA ASN A 106 -10.60 -0.78 6.50
C ASN A 106 -9.94 -0.09 7.70
N ALA A 107 -10.51 1.00 8.22
CA ALA A 107 -10.17 1.43 9.56
C ALA A 107 -10.72 0.38 10.53
N ALA A 108 -9.87 -0.54 10.99
CA ALA A 108 -10.11 -1.30 12.21
C ALA A 108 -10.51 -0.32 13.34
N PRO A 109 -11.33 -0.73 14.32
CA PRO A 109 -11.73 0.16 15.40
C PRO A 109 -10.49 0.74 16.06
N GLU A 110 -10.55 2.03 16.42
CA GLU A 110 -9.55 2.67 17.28
C GLU A 110 -9.19 1.71 18.41
N GLN A 111 -8.01 1.11 18.34
CA GLN A 111 -7.37 0.61 19.55
C GLN A 111 -6.95 1.86 20.29
N THR A 112 -7.83 2.24 21.21
CA THR A 112 -7.62 3.01 22.40
C THR A 112 -6.16 3.42 22.54
N ARG A 113 -5.92 4.71 22.29
CA ARG A 113 -4.78 5.44 22.83
C ARG A 113 -4.82 5.25 24.34
N PHE A 114 -4.16 4.20 24.83
CA PHE A 114 -3.82 4.12 26.24
C PHE A 114 -2.80 5.23 26.44
N GLU A 115 -3.27 6.28 27.10
CA GLU A 115 -2.44 7.28 27.72
C GLU A 115 -1.29 6.58 28.44
N ALA A 116 -0.07 6.86 28.02
CA ALA A 116 1.09 6.68 28.87
C ALA A 116 0.96 7.69 30.01
N SER A 117 0.08 7.39 30.96
CA SER A 117 0.03 8.04 32.25
C SER A 117 1.08 7.36 33.10
N SER A 118 2.15 8.11 33.37
CA SER A 118 3.19 7.78 34.32
C SER A 118 2.60 7.36 35.66
N SER A 119 2.95 6.16 36.10
CA SER A 119 3.14 5.88 37.52
C SER A 119 4.10 4.72 37.68
N GLU A 120 5.21 5.01 38.35
CA GLU A 120 6.24 4.11 38.85
C GLU A 120 5.68 2.84 39.49
N SER A 121 6.36 1.71 39.29
CA SER A 121 6.89 0.87 40.40
C SER A 121 7.56 -0.41 39.89
N THR A 122 8.90 -0.41 40.01
CA THR A 122 9.74 -1.47 40.56
C THR A 122 9.52 -2.92 40.10
N TRP A 123 10.36 -3.39 39.17
CA TRP A 123 10.90 -4.75 39.23
C TRP A 123 12.38 -4.72 38.83
N ALA A 124 13.24 -5.01 39.81
CA ALA A 124 14.67 -5.16 39.65
C ALA A 124 14.98 -6.41 38.80
N PHE A 125 15.81 -6.26 37.78
CA PHE A 125 16.52 -7.37 37.15
C PHE A 125 18.00 -7.02 37.07
N ALA A 126 18.80 -7.92 37.67
CA ALA A 126 20.22 -7.80 37.89
C ALA A 126 21.02 -7.77 36.58
N GLU A 127 22.09 -6.98 36.58
CA GLU A 127 23.12 -6.96 35.53
C GLU A 127 23.85 -8.32 35.46
N PRO A 128 24.08 -8.88 34.27
CA PRO A 128 25.11 -9.90 34.12
C PRO A 128 26.49 -9.26 33.98
N ALA A 129 27.37 -9.68 34.88
CA ALA A 129 28.76 -9.24 35.02
C ALA A 129 29.60 -9.42 33.75
N THR A 130 30.40 -8.40 33.47
CA THR A 130 31.54 -8.36 32.55
C THR A 130 32.59 -9.40 32.98
N PRO A 131 33.02 -10.35 32.13
CA PRO A 131 34.18 -11.17 32.46
C PRO A 131 35.47 -10.37 32.27
N GLU A 132 36.22 -10.28 33.38
CA GLU A 132 37.53 -9.65 33.50
C GLU A 132 38.56 -10.20 32.51
N ARG A 133 39.36 -9.25 32.05
CA ARG A 133 40.63 -9.40 31.34
C ARG A 133 41.63 -10.09 32.26
N LEU A 134 41.91 -11.37 32.01
CA LEU A 134 43.05 -12.07 32.61
C LEU A 134 44.34 -11.59 31.95
N GLU A 135 45.00 -10.63 32.60
CA GLU A 135 46.41 -10.31 32.35
C GLU A 135 47.28 -11.44 32.93
N GLY A 136 47.99 -12.15 32.04
CA GLY A 136 49.09 -13.05 32.40
C GLY A 136 50.43 -12.38 32.09
N PRO A 137 51.47 -12.57 32.91
CA PRO A 137 52.72 -11.82 32.82
C PRO A 137 53.63 -12.33 31.68
N GLY A 138 54.36 -11.41 31.04
CA GLY A 138 55.57 -11.74 30.25
C GLY A 138 56.66 -12.36 31.14
N PRO A 139 57.63 -13.10 30.57
CA PRO A 139 58.73 -12.54 29.76
C PRO A 139 59.01 -13.48 28.55
N GLU A 140 60.03 -13.43 27.69
CA GLU A 140 61.39 -12.87 27.65
C GLU A 140 61.86 -12.95 26.18
N ALA A 141 62.95 -12.27 25.85
CA ALA A 141 63.39 -12.00 24.49
C ALA A 141 64.40 -13.03 23.91
N LEU A 142 64.37 -13.18 22.56
CA LEU A 142 65.46 -13.50 21.60
C LEU A 142 66.01 -14.95 21.48
N PRO A 143 66.74 -15.33 20.39
CA PRO A 143 67.11 -14.58 19.17
C PRO A 143 66.80 -15.28 17.82
N ALA A 144 67.12 -14.54 16.75
CA ALA A 144 67.02 -14.85 15.33
C ALA A 144 67.92 -15.98 14.81
N THR A 145 67.56 -16.53 13.65
CA THR A 145 68.47 -17.15 12.67
C THR A 145 67.95 -16.87 11.27
#